data_AF-A0A920UVD2-F1
#
_entry.id   AF-A0A920UVD2-F1
#
_cell.length_a   1.000
_cell.length_b   1.000
_cell.length_c   1.000
_cell.angle_alpha   90.00
_cell.angle_beta   90.00
_cell.angle_gamma   90.00
#
_symmetry.space_group_name_H-M   'P 1'
#
loop_
_entity.id
_entity.type
_entity.pdbx_description
1 polymer ?
#
loop_
_entity_poly.entity_id
_entity_poly.type
_entity_poly.pdbx_seq_one_letter_code
_entity_poly.pdbx_strand_id
1 'polypeptide(L)'
;MLDIAEIGLPIAIEALDLISPQYLQDLVSWTAIGARTTESPTHRKLASGISSAIGFKNNVDGELMVAINAIRSASANHSFISITEEGKVAVFRTEGNPHCHVILRGGKSPNFDRESVKRCEEELKKGWS
;
A
#
# COMPACT_ATOMS: atom_id res chain seq x y z
N MET A 1 -20.81 -0.83 1.43
CA MET A 1 -19.88 -0.06 0.56
C MET A 1 -20.62 0.50 -0.64
N LEU A 2 -21.46 -0.30 -1.31
CA LEU A 2 -22.33 0.18 -2.40
C LEU A 2 -23.14 1.43 -2.03
N ASP A 3 -23.86 1.43 -0.90
CA ASP A 3 -24.64 2.61 -0.47
C ASP A 3 -23.79 3.89 -0.34
N ILE A 4 -22.50 3.76 0.03
CA ILE A 4 -21.56 4.88 0.15
C ILE A 4 -21.10 5.34 -1.23
N ALA A 5 -20.81 4.40 -2.13
CA ALA A 5 -20.43 4.70 -3.50
C ALA A 5 -21.60 5.33 -4.30
N GLU A 6 -22.85 4.90 -4.04
CA GLU A 6 -24.06 5.43 -4.68
C GLU A 6 -24.31 6.90 -4.37
N ILE A 7 -23.94 7.37 -3.17
CA ILE A 7 -23.98 8.80 -2.83
C ILE A 7 -22.76 9.58 -3.32
N GLY A 8 -21.87 8.94 -4.10
CA GLY A 8 -20.69 9.56 -4.69
C GLY A 8 -19.52 9.79 -3.73
N LEU A 9 -19.51 9.14 -2.56
CA LEU A 9 -18.44 9.31 -1.56
C LEU A 9 -17.34 8.24 -1.78
N PRO A 10 -16.08 8.64 -2.01
CA PRO A 10 -14.96 7.70 -2.15
C PRO A 10 -14.70 6.88 -0.89
N ILE A 11 -14.28 5.62 -1.07
CA ILE A 11 -14.01 4.69 0.03
C ILE A 11 -12.52 4.39 0.09
N ALA A 12 -11.99 4.40 1.32
CA ALA A 12 -10.65 3.98 1.65
C ALA A 12 -10.69 2.74 2.56
N ILE A 13 -9.81 1.76 2.30
CA ILE A 13 -9.70 0.54 3.12
C ILE A 13 -8.25 0.27 3.53
N GLU A 14 -8.05 -0.70 4.43
CA GLU A 14 -6.74 -1.29 4.71
C GLU A 14 -6.69 -2.72 4.17
N ALA A 15 -5.68 -3.06 3.38
CA ALA A 15 -5.50 -4.43 2.88
C ALA A 15 -4.90 -5.31 3.97
N LEU A 16 -5.78 -5.92 4.77
CA LEU A 16 -5.42 -6.80 5.89
C LEU A 16 -5.07 -8.23 5.43
N ASP A 17 -5.75 -8.69 4.39
CA ASP A 17 -5.56 -10.00 3.78
C ASP A 17 -5.48 -9.88 2.25
N LEU A 18 -5.11 -10.98 1.60
CA LEU A 18 -4.79 -11.01 0.17
C LEU A 18 -5.99 -11.32 -0.73
N ILE A 19 -7.12 -11.68 -0.13
CA ILE A 19 -8.30 -12.20 -0.82
C ILE A 19 -9.37 -11.10 -0.89
N SER A 20 -9.69 -10.48 0.24
CA SER A 20 -10.74 -9.46 0.33
C SER A 20 -10.59 -8.32 -0.68
N PRO A 21 -9.37 -7.80 -0.98
CA PRO A 21 -9.22 -6.75 -1.99
C PRO A 21 -9.71 -7.14 -3.38
N GLN A 22 -9.66 -8.41 -3.78
CA GLN A 22 -10.17 -8.83 -5.09
C GLN A 22 -11.69 -8.63 -5.24
N TYR A 23 -12.44 -8.65 -4.13
CA TYR A 23 -13.89 -8.51 -4.13
C TYR A 23 -14.38 -7.08 -3.90
N LEU A 24 -13.48 -6.17 -3.54
CA LEU A 24 -13.83 -4.82 -3.10
C LEU A 24 -13.15 -3.72 -3.93
N GLN A 25 -12.20 -4.08 -4.79
CA GLN A 25 -11.32 -3.11 -5.46
C GLN A 25 -12.08 -2.15 -6.41
N ASP A 26 -13.17 -2.61 -7.00
CA ASP A 26 -14.06 -1.82 -7.84
C ASP A 26 -14.76 -0.67 -7.08
N LEU A 27 -14.88 -0.80 -5.75
CA LEU A 27 -15.50 0.21 -4.88
C LEU A 27 -14.49 1.04 -4.09
N VAL A 28 -13.19 0.75 -4.21
CA VAL A 28 -12.13 1.34 -3.38
C VAL A 28 -11.32 2.36 -4.18
N SER A 29 -11.29 3.60 -3.68
CA SER A 29 -10.53 4.69 -4.30
C SER A 29 -9.11 4.82 -3.76
N TRP A 30 -8.83 4.27 -2.58
CA TRP A 30 -7.51 4.31 -1.94
C TRP A 30 -7.31 3.16 -0.95
N THR A 31 -6.08 2.62 -0.88
CA THR A 31 -5.76 1.47 -0.02
C THR A 31 -4.59 1.77 0.91
N ALA A 32 -4.72 1.49 2.21
CA ALA A 32 -3.60 1.46 3.15
C ALA A 32 -2.97 0.07 3.22
N ILE A 33 -1.64 0.02 3.34
CA ILE A 33 -0.90 -1.13 3.87
C ILE A 33 -0.50 -0.83 5.32
N GLY A 34 -0.81 -1.76 6.21
CA GLY A 34 -0.64 -1.62 7.65
C GLY A 34 0.81 -1.58 8.11
N ALA A 35 1.06 -0.95 9.26
CA ALA A 35 2.40 -0.84 9.84
C ALA A 35 3.06 -2.20 10.14
N ARG A 36 2.26 -3.26 10.31
CA ARG A 36 2.72 -4.64 10.55
C ARG A 36 2.85 -5.45 9.26
N THR A 37 2.32 -4.95 8.15
CA THR A 37 2.31 -5.64 6.85
C THR A 37 3.10 -4.91 5.77
N THR A 38 3.56 -3.67 6.01
CA THR A 38 4.46 -2.94 5.12
C THR A 38 5.75 -3.71 4.79
N GLU A 39 6.27 -4.52 5.72
CA GLU A 39 7.44 -5.37 5.46
C GLU A 39 7.12 -6.66 4.71
N SER A 40 5.84 -7.06 4.68
CA SER A 40 5.42 -8.32 4.08
C SER A 40 5.67 -8.30 2.57
N PRO A 41 6.50 -9.21 2.04
CA PRO A 41 6.71 -9.32 0.59
C PRO A 41 5.40 -9.58 -0.16
N THR A 42 4.47 -10.32 0.47
CA THR A 42 3.19 -10.65 -0.16
C THR A 42 2.27 -9.44 -0.27
N HIS A 43 2.24 -8.56 0.73
CA HIS A 43 1.47 -7.31 0.64
C HIS A 43 2.07 -6.33 -0.37
N ARG A 44 3.41 -6.28 -0.49
CA ARG A 44 4.09 -5.47 -1.53
C ARG A 44 3.77 -5.95 -2.94
N LYS A 45 3.75 -7.27 -3.14
CA LYS A 45 3.33 -7.91 -4.40
C LYS A 45 1.87 -7.62 -4.72
N LEU A 46 0.97 -7.78 -3.75
CA LEU A 46 -0.44 -7.43 -3.93
C LEU A 46 -0.60 -5.96 -4.32
N ALA A 47 0.06 -5.06 -3.58
CA ALA A 47 0.03 -3.62 -3.82
C ALA A 47 0.45 -3.24 -5.25
N SER A 48 1.40 -3.95 -5.84
CA SER A 48 1.80 -3.70 -7.23
C SER A 48 0.71 -3.94 -8.28
N GLY A 49 -0.35 -4.68 -7.93
CA GLY A 49 -1.46 -5.02 -8.83
C GLY A 49 -2.78 -4.32 -8.50
N ILE A 50 -2.85 -3.50 -7.45
CA ILE A 50 -4.07 -2.75 -7.10
C ILE A 50 -4.16 -1.53 -8.01
N SER A 51 -5.34 -1.26 -8.58
CA SER A 51 -5.56 -0.13 -9.49
C SER A 51 -5.72 1.23 -8.79
N SER A 52 -5.98 1.25 -7.49
CA SER A 52 -6.09 2.47 -6.68
C SER A 52 -4.72 2.98 -6.20
N ALA A 53 -4.69 4.22 -5.71
CA ALA A 53 -3.53 4.72 -4.95
C ALA A 53 -3.33 3.92 -3.65
N ILE A 54 -2.08 3.82 -3.20
CA ILE A 54 -1.69 3.04 -2.02
C ILE A 54 -0.83 3.85 -1.06
N GLY A 55 -1.18 3.83 0.22
CA GLY A 55 -0.35 4.37 1.29
C GLY A 55 0.30 3.27 2.13
N PHE A 56 1.63 3.28 2.22
CA PHE A 56 2.39 2.39 3.11
C PHE A 56 2.67 3.09 4.44
N LYS A 57 2.15 2.54 5.55
CA LYS A 57 2.47 3.01 6.89
C LYS A 57 3.93 2.72 7.23
N ASN A 58 4.63 3.66 7.87
CA ASN A 58 5.88 3.36 8.55
C ASN A 58 5.63 2.26 9.62
N ASN A 59 6.67 1.50 9.98
CA ASN A 59 6.50 0.39 10.92
C ASN A 59 6.14 0.87 12.33
N VAL A 60 5.84 -0.08 13.23
CA VAL A 60 5.41 0.22 14.60
C VAL A 60 6.47 0.97 15.42
N ASP A 61 7.74 0.88 15.06
CA ASP A 61 8.84 1.58 15.72
C ASP A 61 9.06 3.00 15.20
N GLY A 62 8.50 3.35 14.05
CA GLY A 62 8.65 4.68 13.43
C GLY A 62 9.56 4.70 12.20
N GLU A 63 10.07 3.55 11.75
CA GLU A 63 11.08 3.47 10.70
C GLU A 63 10.47 3.71 9.31
N LEU A 64 10.99 4.74 8.63
CA LEU A 64 10.53 5.17 7.32
C LEU A 64 11.02 4.27 6.18
N MET A 65 12.24 3.73 6.31
CA MET A 65 12.87 2.91 5.26
C MET A 65 12.03 1.68 4.91
N VAL A 66 11.29 1.16 5.88
CA VAL A 66 10.35 0.06 5.70
C VAL A 66 9.26 0.42 4.69
N ALA A 67 8.66 1.60 4.81
CA ALA A 67 7.64 2.10 3.88
C ALA A 67 8.25 2.49 2.52
N ILE A 68 9.41 3.13 2.51
CA ILE A 68 10.11 3.51 1.27
C ILE A 68 10.46 2.27 0.43
N ASN A 69 11.00 1.23 1.06
CA ASN A 69 11.30 -0.04 0.39
C ASN A 69 10.02 -0.73 -0.11
N ALA A 70 8.92 -0.61 0.62
CA ALA A 70 7.63 -1.16 0.20
C ALA A 70 7.08 -0.45 -1.03
N ILE A 71 7.17 0.89 -1.07
CA ILE A 71 6.80 1.72 -2.23
C ILE A 71 7.63 1.32 -3.45
N ARG A 72 8.97 1.23 -3.31
CA ARG A 72 9.85 0.82 -4.42
C ARG A 72 9.50 -0.57 -4.94
N SER A 73 9.21 -1.50 -4.02
CA SER A 73 8.78 -2.84 -4.39
C SER A 73 7.44 -2.81 -5.11
N ALA A 74 6.43 -2.14 -4.57
CA ALA A 74 5.10 -2.07 -5.19
C ALA A 74 5.12 -1.34 -6.54
N SER A 75 6.04 -0.40 -6.75
CA SER A 75 6.22 0.32 -8.02
C SER A 75 6.92 -0.49 -9.11
N ALA A 76 7.43 -1.68 -8.79
CA ALA A 76 8.11 -2.56 -9.74
C ALA A 76 7.20 -3.70 -10.20
N ASN A 77 7.57 -4.33 -11.32
CA ASN A 77 6.86 -5.49 -11.84
C ASN A 77 7.01 -6.68 -10.89
N HIS A 78 5.92 -7.40 -10.63
CA HIS A 78 5.96 -8.65 -9.88
C HIS A 78 5.36 -9.82 -10.66
N SER A 79 5.74 -11.01 -10.24
CA SER A 79 5.04 -12.25 -10.56
C SER A 79 4.77 -13.03 -9.27
N PHE A 80 3.52 -13.47 -9.07
CA PHE A 80 3.12 -14.22 -7.88
C PHE A 80 1.92 -15.12 -8.13
N ILE A 81 1.77 -16.17 -7.32
CA ILE A 81 0.64 -17.09 -7.38
C ILE A 81 -0.48 -16.54 -6.51
N SER A 82 -1.70 -16.48 -7.05
CA SER A 82 -2.90 -16.09 -6.32
C SER A 82 -4.13 -16.82 -6.89
N ILE A 83 -5.31 -16.46 -6.39
CA ILE A 83 -6.61 -16.99 -6.82
C ILE A 83 -7.25 -15.98 -7.80
N THR A 84 -7.94 -16.46 -8.84
CA THR A 84 -8.76 -15.65 -9.76
C THR A 84 -10.15 -15.41 -9.19
N GLU A 85 -10.94 -14.52 -9.82
CA GLU A 85 -12.34 -14.27 -9.43
C GLU A 85 -13.20 -15.55 -9.47
N GLU A 86 -12.88 -16.51 -10.34
CA GLU A 86 -13.56 -17.81 -10.41
C GLU A 86 -13.03 -18.85 -9.39
N GLY A 87 -12.17 -18.44 -8.46
CA GLY A 87 -11.63 -19.32 -7.42
C GLY A 87 -10.51 -20.25 -7.88
N LYS A 88 -9.88 -20.01 -9.05
CA LYS A 88 -8.81 -20.85 -9.60
C LYS A 88 -7.43 -20.33 -9.23
N VAL A 89 -6.46 -21.23 -9.07
CA VAL A 89 -5.06 -20.83 -8.86
C VAL A 89 -4.43 -20.39 -10.18
N ALA A 90 -3.81 -19.20 -10.20
CA ALA A 90 -3.14 -18.64 -11.37
C ALA A 90 -1.87 -17.86 -11.00
N VAL A 91 -1.00 -17.64 -12.00
CA VAL A 91 0.14 -16.74 -11.89
C VAL A 91 -0.28 -15.34 -12.34
N PHE A 92 -0.19 -14.39 -11.44
CA PHE A 92 -0.43 -12.98 -11.70
C PHE A 92 0.87 -12.28 -12.05
N ARG A 93 0.81 -11.38 -13.02
CA ARG A 93 1.89 -10.49 -13.41
C ARG A 93 1.40 -9.05 -13.31
N THR A 94 2.16 -8.21 -12.64
CA THR A 94 1.82 -6.80 -12.43
C THR A 94 2.89 -5.92 -13.07
N GLU A 95 2.50 -4.73 -13.51
CA GLU A 95 3.41 -3.72 -14.07
C GLU A 95 3.96 -2.77 -12.99
N GLY A 96 3.54 -2.95 -11.74
CA GLY A 96 3.83 -2.03 -10.66
C GLY A 96 2.74 -0.97 -10.49
N ASN A 97 2.65 -0.41 -9.30
CA ASN A 97 1.74 0.68 -8.97
C ASN A 97 2.53 1.99 -8.76
N PRO A 98 2.45 2.95 -9.70
CA PRO A 98 3.17 4.23 -9.59
C PRO A 98 2.54 5.20 -8.58
N HIS A 99 1.36 4.89 -8.04
CA HIS A 99 0.57 5.73 -7.16
C HIS A 99 0.74 5.34 -5.68
N CYS A 100 1.98 5.09 -5.27
CA CYS A 100 2.32 4.71 -3.91
C CYS A 100 2.88 5.91 -3.10
N HIS A 101 2.54 6.01 -1.82
CA HIS A 101 3.07 7.05 -0.92
C HIS A 101 3.29 6.55 0.51
N VAL A 102 4.01 7.33 1.33
CA VAL A 102 4.24 7.04 2.75
C VAL A 102 3.07 7.56 3.60
N ILE A 103 2.73 6.85 4.66
CA ILE A 103 1.87 7.34 5.75
C ILE A 103 2.71 7.43 7.04
N LEU A 104 2.88 8.65 7.54
CA LEU A 104 3.48 8.92 8.85
C LEU A 104 2.42 8.69 9.93
N ARG A 105 2.67 7.72 10.81
CA ARG A 105 1.71 7.26 11.84
C ARG A 105 2.28 7.14 13.25
N GLY A 106 3.44 7.77 13.47
CA GLY A 106 4.23 7.67 14.69
C GLY A 106 4.94 6.33 14.84
N GLY A 107 5.53 6.14 16.01
CA GLY A 107 6.18 4.91 16.44
C GLY A 107 6.44 4.98 17.93
N LYS A 108 7.70 4.89 18.35
CA LYS A 108 8.10 5.19 19.74
C LYS A 108 7.80 6.64 20.14
N SER A 109 7.82 7.56 19.18
CA SER A 109 7.38 8.95 19.30
C SER A 109 6.45 9.32 18.14
N PRO A 110 5.64 10.39 18.28
CA PRO A 110 4.92 10.97 17.13
C PRO A 110 5.90 11.44 16.05
N ASN A 111 5.47 11.43 14.78
CA ASN A 111 6.29 11.84 13.64
C ASN A 111 5.51 12.72 12.63
N PHE A 112 4.60 13.56 13.13
CA PHE A 112 3.78 14.47 12.33
C PHE A 112 4.34 15.89 12.24
N ASP A 113 5.38 16.20 13.02
CA ASP A 113 5.95 17.54 13.09
C ASP A 113 6.74 17.89 11.81
N ARG A 114 7.09 19.17 11.70
CA ARG A 114 7.81 19.69 10.53
C ARG A 114 9.13 18.97 10.28
N GLU A 115 9.86 18.62 11.34
CA GLU A 115 11.16 17.94 11.24
C GLU A 115 10.98 16.51 10.71
N SER A 116 9.98 15.78 11.20
CA SER A 116 9.65 14.44 10.74
C SER A 116 9.20 14.42 9.29
N VAL A 117 8.36 15.37 8.88
CA VAL A 117 7.92 15.51 7.48
C VAL A 117 9.12 15.81 6.57
N LYS A 118 9.96 16.78 6.94
CA LYS A 118 11.16 17.12 6.17
C LYS A 118 12.10 15.92 6.02
N ARG A 119 12.33 15.18 7.10
CA ARG A 119 13.12 13.94 7.06
C ARG A 119 12.50 12.92 6.11
N CYS A 120 11.18 12.73 6.12
CA CYS A 120 10.50 11.83 5.20
C CYS A 120 10.68 12.24 3.73
N GLU A 121 10.56 13.54 3.42
CA GLU A 121 10.80 14.06 2.06
C GLU A 121 12.23 13.83 1.59
N GLU A 122 13.22 14.06 2.47
CA GLU A 122 14.64 13.84 2.17
C GLU A 122 14.96 12.37 1.91
N GLU A 123 14.48 11.46 2.77
CA GLU A 123 14.69 10.02 2.61
C GLU A 123 13.98 9.47 1.36
N LEU A 124 12.78 9.97 1.04
CA LEU A 124 12.11 9.64 -0.22
C LEU A 124 12.95 10.06 -1.41
N LYS A 125 13.46 11.30 -1.46
CA LYS A 125 14.31 11.78 -2.57
C LYS A 125 15.56 10.92 -2.75
N LYS A 126 16.24 10.54 -1.65
CA LYS A 126 17.42 9.65 -1.69
C LYS A 126 17.09 8.23 -2.16
N GLY A 127 15.88 7.74 -1.87
CA GLY A 127 15.45 6.40 -2.27
C GLY A 127 15.28 6.19 -3.78
N TRP A 128 15.23 7.29 -4.55
CA TRP A 128 15.02 7.30 -6.00
C TRP A 128 16.20 7.88 -6.81
N SER A 129 17.26 8.34 -6.14
CA SER A 129 18.55 8.69 -6.77
C SER A 129 19.44 7.47 -6.93
#